data_AF-A0A7S4DP43-F1
#
_entry.id   AF-A0A7S4DP43-F1
#
_cell.length_a   1.000
_cell.length_b   1.000
_cell.length_c   1.000
_cell.angle_alpha   90.00
_cell.angle_beta   90.00
_cell.angle_gamma   90.00
#
_symmetry.space_group_name_H-M   'P 1'
#
loop_
_entity.id
_entity.type
_entity.pdbx_description
1 polymer ?
#
loop_
_entity_poly.entity_id
_entity_poly.type
_entity_poly.pdbx_seq_one_letter_code
_entity_poly.pdbx_strand_id
1 'polypeptide(L)'
;MSSVEATVLRIDRCKVYRLPPMSGAKGYMAKEWDVNNPMAEVKLNLTTLNDDMFFKFVTKEGKLFAKSIKLDGRLVASGDKMLEYYIDKVSDSSRFFVVKIQNPRTKKVLPIGIGFSDRENAMSLNASIDDHIKQVEREIEYEKMKSEKGTSAVKDDEDDLVWKQDHARTYTQN
;
A
#
# COMPACT_ATOMS: atom_id res chain seq x y z
N MET A 1 4.73 10.15 -17.78
CA MET A 1 3.31 10.00 -17.42
C MET A 1 3.04 10.87 -16.21
N SER A 2 1.98 11.69 -16.24
CA SER A 2 1.57 12.51 -15.10
C SER A 2 1.14 11.60 -13.95
N SER A 3 1.75 11.75 -12.77
CA SER A 3 1.34 11.01 -11.58
C SER A 3 -0.06 11.48 -11.17
N VAL A 4 -1.04 10.58 -11.19
CA VAL A 4 -2.42 10.91 -10.80
C VAL A 4 -2.62 10.53 -9.32
N GLU A 5 -3.02 11.51 -8.52
CA GLU A 5 -3.42 11.30 -7.13
C GLU A 5 -4.94 11.07 -7.09
N ALA A 6 -5.39 9.97 -6.47
CA ALA A 6 -6.82 9.67 -6.32
C ALA A 6 -7.16 9.34 -4.86
N THR A 7 -8.27 9.89 -4.34
CA THR A 7 -8.78 9.48 -3.03
C THR A 7 -9.73 8.31 -3.21
N VAL A 8 -9.37 7.14 -2.70
CA VAL A 8 -10.13 5.89 -2.87
C VAL A 8 -11.12 5.63 -1.73
N LEU A 9 -10.85 6.18 -0.54
CA LEU A 9 -11.75 6.08 0.61
C LEU A 9 -11.74 7.38 1.40
N ARG A 10 -12.93 7.81 1.82
CA ARG A 10 -13.13 8.92 2.76
C ARG A 10 -14.01 8.46 3.91
N ILE A 11 -13.52 8.61 5.12
CA ILE A 11 -14.26 8.38 6.36
C ILE A 11 -14.35 9.71 7.12
N ASP A 12 -15.56 10.17 7.41
CA ASP A 12 -15.77 11.50 7.99
C ASP A 12 -15.41 11.60 9.48
N ARG A 13 -15.47 10.49 10.22
CA ARG A 13 -15.20 10.46 11.67
C ARG A 13 -14.19 9.37 12.02
N CYS A 14 -12.94 9.77 12.12
CA CYS A 14 -11.84 8.98 12.65
C CYS A 14 -11.29 9.65 13.92
N LYS A 15 -11.13 8.89 15.00
CA LYS A 15 -10.51 9.39 16.24
C LYS A 15 -9.02 9.06 16.22
N VAL A 16 -8.20 10.02 16.63
CA VAL A 16 -6.75 9.86 16.74
C VAL A 16 -6.37 9.78 18.21
N TYR A 17 -5.51 8.84 18.55
CA TYR A 17 -5.08 8.53 19.91
C TYR A 17 -3.57 8.61 20.03
N ARG A 18 -3.12 9.14 21.17
CA ARG A 18 -1.73 9.03 21.59
C ARG A 18 -1.50 7.61 22.09
N LEU A 19 -0.49 6.94 21.54
CA LEU A 19 -0.13 5.61 21.98
C LEU A 19 0.72 5.68 23.26
N PRO A 20 0.53 4.76 24.21
CA PRO A 20 1.45 4.60 25.33
C PRO A 20 2.84 4.16 24.83
N PRO A 21 3.91 4.32 25.63
CA PRO A 21 5.18 3.68 25.35
C PRO A 21 4.98 2.17 25.19
N MET A 22 5.62 1.56 24.18
CA MET A 22 5.45 0.15 23.89
C MET A 22 5.96 -0.71 25.06
N SER A 23 5.06 -1.45 25.72
CA SER A 23 5.41 -2.36 26.80
C SER A 23 5.77 -3.74 26.26
N GLY A 24 7.01 -3.90 25.78
CA GLY A 24 7.56 -5.19 25.33
C GLY A 24 7.05 -5.66 23.97
N ALA A 25 7.22 -6.97 23.69
CA ALA A 25 6.99 -7.57 22.37
C ALA A 25 5.51 -7.75 21.97
N LYS A 26 4.56 -7.32 22.80
CA LYS A 26 3.14 -7.67 22.67
C LYS A 26 2.34 -6.77 21.70
N GLY A 27 2.99 -5.76 21.12
CA GLY A 27 2.33 -4.77 20.26
C GLY A 27 1.44 -3.80 21.04
N TYR A 28 0.59 -3.06 20.32
CA TYR A 28 -0.37 -2.12 20.92
C TYR A 28 -1.76 -2.76 21.07
N MET A 29 -2.41 -2.52 22.22
CA MET A 29 -3.79 -2.94 22.48
C MET A 29 -4.67 -1.71 22.77
N ALA A 30 -5.86 -1.66 22.20
CA ALA A 30 -6.76 -0.51 22.35
C ALA A 30 -7.21 -0.30 23.81
N LYS A 31 -7.31 -1.35 24.62
CA LYS A 31 -7.61 -1.24 26.06
C LYS A 31 -6.57 -0.46 26.86
N GLU A 32 -5.35 -0.33 26.34
CA GLU A 32 -4.25 0.42 26.97
C GLU A 32 -4.24 1.89 26.54
N TRP A 33 -5.13 2.27 25.61
CA TRP A 33 -5.26 3.63 25.12
C TRP A 33 -6.34 4.36 25.90
N ASP A 34 -6.21 5.68 26.02
CA ASP A 34 -7.28 6.53 26.56
C ASP A 34 -8.37 6.73 25.49
N VAL A 35 -9.20 5.70 25.28
CA VAL A 35 -10.22 5.67 24.22
C VAL A 35 -11.32 6.73 24.40
N ASN A 36 -11.52 7.21 25.62
CA ASN A 36 -12.53 8.20 25.98
C ASN A 36 -12.06 9.64 25.69
N ASN A 37 -10.75 9.87 25.65
CA ASN A 37 -10.15 11.17 25.42
C ASN A 37 -9.26 11.16 24.16
N PRO A 38 -9.84 11.13 22.95
CA PRO A 38 -9.07 11.17 21.72
C PRO A 38 -8.32 12.51 21.60
N MET A 39 -7.11 12.47 21.05
CA MET A 39 -6.30 13.66 20.77
C MET A 39 -6.98 14.57 19.74
N ALA A 40 -7.65 13.99 18.76
CA ALA A 40 -8.40 14.70 17.73
C ALA A 40 -9.48 13.81 17.09
N GLU A 41 -10.49 14.46 16.53
CA GLU A 41 -11.45 13.84 15.61
C GLU A 41 -11.26 14.45 14.22
N VAL A 42 -10.96 13.61 13.24
CA VAL A 42 -10.53 14.00 11.90
C VAL A 42 -11.27 13.22 10.83
N LYS A 43 -11.30 13.76 9.61
CA LYS A 43 -11.63 13.02 8.39
C LYS A 43 -10.40 12.24 7.95
N LEU A 44 -10.57 10.96 7.67
CA LEU A 44 -9.54 10.10 7.10
C LEU A 44 -9.77 9.98 5.60
N ASN A 45 -8.78 10.40 4.81
CA ASN A 45 -8.73 10.11 3.38
C ASN A 45 -7.62 9.10 3.12
N LEU A 46 -7.94 7.98 2.48
CA LEU A 46 -6.97 7.06 1.90
C LEU A 46 -6.77 7.45 0.45
N THR A 47 -5.53 7.71 0.09
CA THR A 47 -5.17 8.27 -1.21
C THR A 47 -4.13 7.39 -1.87
N THR A 48 -4.30 7.16 -3.16
CA THR A 48 -3.36 6.43 -4.01
C THR A 48 -2.56 7.41 -4.86
N LEU A 49 -1.33 7.04 -5.16
CA LEU A 49 -0.44 7.73 -6.08
C LEU A 49 0.32 6.68 -6.88
N ASN A 50 -0.17 6.38 -8.08
CA ASN A 50 0.22 5.18 -8.82
C ASN A 50 -0.01 3.94 -7.92
N ASP A 51 0.99 3.07 -7.79
CA ASP A 51 0.94 1.83 -7.00
C ASP A 51 1.00 2.09 -5.48
N ASP A 52 1.34 3.31 -5.05
CA ASP A 52 1.50 3.64 -3.64
C ASP A 52 0.19 4.11 -2.98
N MET A 53 0.10 3.97 -1.66
CA MET A 53 -0.97 4.56 -0.86
C MET A 53 -0.45 5.41 0.29
N PHE A 54 -1.26 6.33 0.80
CA PHE A 54 -1.02 7.00 2.07
C PHE A 54 -2.33 7.52 2.68
N PHE A 55 -2.33 7.66 4.00
CA PHE A 55 -3.41 8.25 4.79
C PHE A 55 -3.18 9.75 4.95
N LYS A 56 -4.23 10.54 4.72
CA LYS A 56 -4.32 11.96 5.05
C LYS A 56 -5.37 12.13 6.14
N PHE A 57 -4.95 12.68 7.27
CA PHE A 57 -5.83 13.04 8.37
C PHE A 57 -6.15 14.53 8.26
N VAL A 58 -7.42 14.89 8.12
CA VAL A 58 -7.87 16.26 7.86
C VAL A 58 -8.80 16.70 8.99
N THR A 59 -8.54 17.85 9.59
CA THR A 59 -9.40 18.40 10.65
C THR A 59 -10.78 18.80 10.13
N LYS A 60 -11.72 19.09 11.02
CA LYS A 60 -13.08 19.53 10.64
C LYS A 60 -13.05 20.82 9.80
N GLU A 61 -12.05 21.67 10.00
CA GLU A 61 -11.81 22.92 9.29
C GLU A 61 -11.13 22.71 7.92
N GLY A 62 -10.86 21.47 7.51
CA GLY A 62 -10.23 21.15 6.23
C GLY A 62 -8.70 21.25 6.21
N LYS A 63 -8.05 21.42 7.37
CA LYS A 63 -6.58 21.50 7.45
C LYS A 63 -5.96 20.12 7.59
N LEU A 64 -4.79 19.90 6.97
CA LEU A 64 -4.04 18.66 7.12
C LEU A 64 -3.50 18.56 8.55
N PHE A 65 -3.98 17.59 9.32
CA PHE A 65 -3.53 17.27 10.66
C PHE A 65 -2.23 16.47 10.63
N ALA A 66 -2.22 15.38 9.85
CA ALA A 66 -1.07 14.50 9.70
C ALA A 66 -1.14 13.76 8.35
N LYS A 67 0.01 13.26 7.91
CA LYS A 67 0.14 12.36 6.75
C LYS A 67 0.89 11.11 7.18
N SER A 68 0.43 9.94 6.75
CA SER A 68 1.17 8.70 6.98
C SER A 68 2.47 8.68 6.18
N ILE A 69 3.36 7.76 6.55
CA ILE A 69 4.36 7.29 5.58
C ILE A 69 3.65 6.67 4.36
N LYS A 70 4.35 6.67 3.23
CA LYS A 70 3.88 6.05 2.01
C LYS A 70 3.90 4.53 2.17
N LEU A 71 2.77 3.87 1.97
CA LEU A 71 2.66 2.43 1.78
C LEU A 71 3.09 2.13 0.34
N ASP A 72 4.20 1.42 0.20
CA ASP A 72 4.71 1.00 -1.10
C ASP A 72 3.95 -0.23 -1.56
N GLY A 73 3.01 -0.04 -2.49
CA GLY A 73 2.10 -1.11 -2.89
C GLY A 73 2.82 -2.24 -3.62
N ARG A 74 3.88 -1.95 -4.38
CA ARG A 74 4.65 -3.00 -5.06
C ARG A 74 5.41 -3.87 -4.07
N LEU A 75 6.06 -3.27 -3.06
CA LEU A 75 6.76 -4.04 -2.02
C LEU A 75 5.80 -4.86 -1.15
N VAL A 76 4.59 -4.37 -0.92
CA VAL A 76 3.57 -5.14 -0.19
C VAL A 76 3.03 -6.27 -1.05
N ALA A 77 2.67 -5.99 -2.30
CA ALA A 77 2.17 -6.97 -3.27
C ALA A 77 3.19 -8.08 -3.59
N SER A 78 4.48 -7.77 -3.64
CA SER A 78 5.55 -8.76 -3.85
C SER A 78 5.88 -9.58 -2.60
N GLY A 79 5.37 -9.19 -1.43
CA GLY A 79 5.71 -9.80 -0.14
C GLY A 79 7.06 -9.35 0.43
N ASP A 80 7.77 -8.42 -0.23
CA ASP A 80 9.05 -7.87 0.26
C ASP A 80 8.87 -7.04 1.54
N LYS A 81 7.65 -6.57 1.81
CA LYS A 81 7.34 -5.78 3.00
C LYS A 81 5.94 -6.06 3.53
N MET A 82 5.86 -6.34 4.82
CA MET A 82 4.60 -6.61 5.51
C MET A 82 3.75 -5.33 5.67
N LEU A 83 2.43 -5.46 5.53
CA LEU A 83 1.47 -4.36 5.65
C LEU A 83 1.53 -3.69 7.03
N GLU A 84 1.76 -4.49 8.07
CA GLU A 84 1.93 -4.12 9.48
C GLU A 84 3.08 -3.13 9.69
N TYR A 85 4.01 -3.03 8.74
CA TYR A 85 5.00 -1.97 8.76
C TYR A 85 4.36 -0.58 8.63
N TYR A 86 3.29 -0.44 7.86
CA TYR A 86 2.64 0.84 7.55
C TYR A 86 1.41 1.07 8.42
N ILE A 87 0.58 0.05 8.55
CA ILE A 87 -0.66 0.02 9.33
C ILE A 87 -0.80 -1.34 9.99
N ASP A 88 -0.92 -1.33 11.31
CA ASP A 88 -1.08 -2.53 12.11
C ASP A 88 -2.44 -2.53 12.81
N LYS A 89 -3.06 -3.69 12.95
CA LYS A 89 -4.36 -3.84 13.60
C LYS A 89 -4.13 -4.22 15.06
N VAL A 90 -4.85 -3.57 15.98
CA VAL A 90 -4.75 -3.97 17.39
C VAL A 90 -5.39 -5.34 17.60
N SER A 91 -4.82 -6.15 18.50
CA SER A 91 -5.24 -7.54 18.71
C SER A 91 -6.59 -7.69 19.42
N ASP A 92 -6.98 -6.72 20.24
CA ASP A 92 -8.18 -6.75 21.08
C ASP A 92 -9.40 -6.05 20.43
N SER A 93 -9.24 -5.46 19.24
CA SER A 93 -10.32 -4.74 18.59
C SER A 93 -10.23 -4.74 17.06
N SER A 94 -11.38 -4.94 16.41
CA SER A 94 -11.48 -4.83 14.95
C SER A 94 -11.61 -3.39 14.43
N ARG A 95 -11.74 -2.41 15.34
CA ARG A 95 -12.02 -1.00 15.01
C ARG A 95 -10.84 -0.05 15.17
N PHE A 96 -9.73 -0.53 15.71
CA PHE A 96 -8.58 0.30 16.05
C PHE A 96 -7.34 -0.20 15.33
N PHE A 97 -6.50 0.74 14.93
CA PHE A 97 -5.31 0.50 14.13
C PHE A 97 -4.20 1.42 14.61
N VAL A 98 -2.96 1.00 14.36
CA VAL A 98 -1.77 1.82 14.55
C VAL A 98 -1.25 2.20 13.19
N VAL A 99 -1.13 3.50 12.94
CA VAL A 99 -0.63 4.03 11.66
C VAL A 99 0.65 4.81 11.91
N LYS A 100 1.66 4.60 11.06
CA LYS A 100 2.90 5.37 11.10
C LYS A 100 2.74 6.69 10.35
N ILE A 101 2.87 7.81 11.06
CA ILE A 101 2.88 9.15 10.48
C ILE A 101 4.28 9.71 10.37
N GLN A 102 4.50 10.57 9.38
CA GLN A 102 5.76 11.28 9.21
C GLN A 102 5.61 12.74 9.61
N ASN A 103 6.50 13.21 10.48
CA ASN A 103 6.58 14.62 10.80
C ASN A 103 7.11 15.39 9.57
N PRO A 104 6.42 16.43 9.08
CA PRO A 104 6.81 17.13 7.86
C PRO A 104 8.16 17.86 8.01
N ARG A 105 8.50 18.35 9.21
CA ARG A 105 9.71 19.11 9.50
C ARG A 105 10.91 18.21 9.81
N THR A 106 10.74 17.27 10.73
CA THR A 106 11.87 16.46 11.23
C THR A 106 12.07 15.16 10.45
N LYS A 107 11.14 14.81 9.55
CA LYS A 107 11.06 13.53 8.82
C LYS A 107 10.99 12.28 9.72
N LYS A 108 10.94 12.46 11.04
CA LYS A 108 10.77 11.37 12.01
C LYS A 108 9.43 10.69 11.81
N VAL A 109 9.46 9.37 11.86
CA VAL A 109 8.29 8.51 11.79
C VAL A 109 7.82 8.19 13.20
N LEU A 110 6.54 8.37 13.49
CA LEU A 110 5.94 8.12 14.79
C LEU A 110 4.66 7.31 14.62
N PRO A 111 4.40 6.31 15.46
CA PRO A 111 3.12 5.60 15.45
C PRO A 111 2.04 6.42 16.16
N ILE A 112 0.84 6.43 15.60
CA ILE A 112 -0.38 6.97 16.23
C ILE A 112 -1.46 5.91 16.22
N GLY A 113 -2.33 5.95 17.23
CA GLY A 113 -3.53 5.13 17.26
C GLY A 113 -4.63 5.81 16.48
N ILE A 114 -5.39 5.05 15.71
CA ILE A 114 -6.62 5.51 15.07
C ILE A 114 -7.75 4.54 15.42
N GLY A 115 -8.96 5.06 15.51
CA GLY A 115 -10.13 4.25 15.82
C GLY A 115 -11.42 4.80 15.23
N PHE A 116 -12.33 3.87 14.96
CA PHE A 116 -13.66 4.17 14.43
C PHE A 116 -14.74 3.81 15.46
N SER A 117 -15.79 4.64 15.52
CA SER A 117 -17.00 4.29 16.28
C SER A 117 -17.67 3.06 15.68
N ASP A 118 -17.76 3.00 14.35
CA ASP A 118 -18.48 1.95 13.64
C ASP A 118 -17.53 0.94 13.03
N ARG A 119 -17.86 -0.34 13.17
CA ARG A 119 -17.07 -1.43 12.59
C ARG A 119 -17.07 -1.39 11.06
N GLU A 120 -18.12 -0.87 10.45
CA GLU A 120 -18.25 -0.72 9.01
C GLU A 120 -17.12 0.13 8.43
N ASN A 121 -16.80 1.27 9.04
CA ASN A 121 -15.68 2.12 8.62
C ASN A 121 -14.33 1.38 8.67
N ALA A 122 -14.12 0.55 9.70
CA ALA A 122 -12.92 -0.29 9.80
C ALA A 122 -12.88 -1.38 8.73
N MET A 123 -14.03 -1.95 8.36
CA MET A 123 -14.12 -2.92 7.27
C MET A 123 -13.86 -2.26 5.91
N SER A 124 -14.46 -1.11 5.63
CA SER A 124 -14.23 -0.35 4.41
C SER A 124 -12.76 0.06 4.26
N LEU A 125 -12.09 0.40 5.37
CA LEU A 125 -10.65 0.67 5.38
C LEU A 125 -9.84 -0.54 4.91
N ASN A 126 -10.06 -1.70 5.53
CA ASN A 126 -9.34 -2.93 5.16
C ASN A 126 -9.63 -3.31 3.71
N ALA A 127 -10.90 -3.32 3.29
CA ALA A 127 -11.28 -3.65 1.93
C ALA A 127 -10.62 -2.73 0.90
N SER A 128 -10.58 -1.42 1.17
CA SER A 128 -9.95 -0.45 0.25
C SER A 128 -8.44 -0.66 0.12
N ILE A 129 -7.77 -1.09 1.19
CA ILE A 129 -6.34 -1.41 1.18
C ILE A 129 -6.11 -2.73 0.41
N ASP A 130 -6.88 -3.77 0.74
CA ASP A 130 -6.78 -5.08 0.10
C ASP A 130 -7.06 -5.01 -1.40
N ASP A 131 -8.08 -4.25 -1.81
CA ASP A 131 -8.44 -4.08 -3.22
C ASP A 131 -7.33 -3.39 -4.01
N HIS A 132 -6.69 -2.37 -3.42
CA HIS A 132 -5.56 -1.68 -4.03
C HIS A 132 -4.33 -2.59 -4.13
N ILE A 133 -3.98 -3.33 -3.08
CA ILE A 133 -2.85 -4.27 -3.11
C ILE A 133 -3.08 -5.33 -4.20
N LYS A 134 -4.27 -5.93 -4.27
CA LYS A 134 -4.62 -6.89 -5.32
C LYS A 134 -4.59 -6.29 -6.71
N GLN A 135 -4.91 -5.01 -6.86
CA GLN A 135 -4.77 -4.32 -8.14
C GLN A 135 -3.29 -4.26 -8.55
N VAL A 136 -2.42 -3.84 -7.64
CA VAL A 136 -0.97 -3.77 -7.89
C VAL A 136 -0.39 -5.17 -8.18
N GLU A 137 -0.84 -6.21 -7.48
CA GLU A 137 -0.45 -7.61 -7.77
C GLU A 137 -0.76 -7.99 -9.22
N ARG A 138 -1.98 -7.71 -9.71
CA ARG A 138 -2.38 -7.98 -11.10
C ARG A 138 -1.55 -7.19 -12.11
N GLU A 139 -1.20 -5.95 -11.79
CA GLU A 139 -0.36 -5.12 -12.65
C GLU A 139 1.06 -5.69 -12.76
N ILE A 140 1.64 -6.13 -11.63
CA ILE A 140 2.94 -6.83 -11.60
C ILE A 140 2.90 -8.12 -12.44
N GLU A 141 1.86 -8.94 -12.29
CA GLU A 141 1.68 -10.17 -13.07
C GLU A 141 1.57 -9.89 -14.56
N TYR A 142 0.78 -8.88 -14.94
CA TYR A 142 0.61 -8.48 -16.33
C TYR A 142 1.93 -8.02 -16.98
N GLU A 143 2.72 -7.22 -16.26
CA GLU A 143 4.05 -6.79 -16.71
C GLU A 143 5.00 -7.97 -16.93
N LYS A 144 5.01 -8.95 -16.00
CA LYS A 144 5.80 -10.19 -16.16
C LYS A 144 5.39 -10.95 -17.42
N MET A 145 4.10 -11.21 -17.61
CA MET A 145 3.59 -11.92 -18.79
C MET A 145 3.94 -11.19 -20.11
N LYS A 146 3.91 -9.86 -20.12
CA LYS A 146 4.28 -9.05 -21.29
C LYS A 146 5.78 -9.15 -21.60
N SER A 147 6.62 -9.15 -20.58
CA SER A 147 8.07 -9.31 -20.74
C SER A 147 8.45 -10.71 -21.24
N GLU A 148 7.75 -11.75 -20.78
CA GLU A 148 7.97 -13.14 -21.21
C GLU A 148 7.57 -13.34 -22.67
N LYS A 149 6.38 -12.87 -23.08
CA LYS A 149 5.93 -12.93 -24.47
C LYS A 149 6.82 -12.16 -25.44
N GLY A 150 7.33 -11.00 -25.01
CA GLY A 150 8.31 -10.24 -25.79
C GLY A 150 9.65 -10.96 -25.96
N THR A 151 10.06 -11.77 -24.98
CA THR A 151 11.31 -12.55 -25.05
C THR A 151 11.16 -13.82 -25.88
N SER A 152 10.01 -14.50 -25.81
CA SER A 152 9.74 -15.69 -26.63
C SER A 152 9.64 -15.37 -28.12
N ALA A 153 8.99 -14.27 -28.49
CA ALA A 153 8.89 -13.84 -29.88
C ALA A 153 10.27 -13.56 -30.52
N VAL A 154 11.21 -12.99 -29.74
CA VAL A 154 12.58 -12.74 -30.23
C VAL A 154 13.37 -14.04 -30.41
N LYS A 155 13.17 -15.03 -29.52
CA LYS A 155 13.81 -16.35 -29.65
C LYS A 155 13.28 -17.12 -30.86
N ASP A 156 11.97 -17.10 -31.07
CA ASP A 156 11.35 -17.77 -32.22
C ASP A 156 11.86 -17.17 -33.55
N ASP A 157 12.02 -15.84 -33.63
CA ASP A 157 12.59 -15.16 -34.79
C ASP A 157 14.10 -15.46 -35.00
N GLU A 158 14.87 -15.58 -33.92
CA GLU A 158 16.31 -15.90 -33.97
C GLU A 158 16.55 -17.37 -34.40
N ASP A 159 15.78 -18.31 -33.86
CA ASP A 159 15.83 -19.73 -34.23
C ASP A 159 15.42 -19.94 -35.70
N ASP A 160 14.42 -19.21 -36.20
CA ASP A 160 14.01 -19.22 -37.60
C ASP A 160 15.09 -18.68 -38.56
N LEU A 161 15.83 -17.65 -38.14
CA LEU A 161 16.95 -17.08 -38.90
C LEU A 161 18.16 -18.02 -38.93
N VAL A 162 18.47 -18.68 -37.81
CA VAL A 162 19.52 -19.70 -37.71
C VAL A 162 19.21 -20.88 -38.62
N TRP A 163 17.98 -21.40 -38.59
CA TRP A 163 17.57 -22.50 -39.46
C TRP A 163 17.71 -22.15 -40.93
N LYS A 164 17.30 -20.94 -41.35
CA LYS A 164 17.43 -20.46 -42.73
C LYS A 164 18.90 -20.30 -43.17
N GLN A 165 19.80 -19.86 -42.29
CA GLN A 165 21.23 -19.75 -42.62
C GLN A 165 21.92 -21.10 -42.79
N ASP A 166 21.62 -22.07 -41.93
CA ASP A 166 22.23 -23.40 -42.00
C ASP A 166 21.76 -24.19 -43.22
N HIS A 167 20.48 -24.07 -43.59
CA HIS A 167 19.91 -24.75 -44.76
C HIS A 167 20.22 -24.03 -46.09
N ALA A 168 20.68 -22.77 -46.06
CA ALA A 168 21.17 -22.08 -47.26
C ALA A 168 22.60 -22.51 -47.65
N ARG A 169 23.42 -22.95 -46.67
CA ARG A 169 24.81 -23.37 -46.91
C ARG A 169 24.92 -24.76 -47.56
N THR A 170 23.91 -25.60 -47.44
CA THR A 170 23.91 -26.98 -47.94
C THR A 170 23.66 -27.10 -49.45
N TYR A 171 23.31 -26.01 -50.14
CA TYR A 171 22.99 -26.01 -51.58
C TYR A 171 24.06 -25.39 -52.49
N THR A 172 25.19 -24.89 -51.96
CA THR A 172 26.24 -24.19 -52.74
C THR A 172 27.54 -24.98 -52.97
N GLN A 173 27.49 -26.31 -52.89
CA GLN A 173 28.59 -27.17 -53.36
C GLN A 173 28.06 -28.14 -54.42
N ASN A 174 28.05 -27.67 -55.68
CA ASN A 174 28.16 -28.50 -56.88
C ASN A 174 28.77 -27.65 -58.00
#